data_AF-A0A0L8FKM5-F1
#
_entry.id   AF-A0A0L8FKM5-F1
#
_cell.length_a   1.000
_cell.length_b   1.000
_cell.length_c   1.000
_cell.angle_alpha   90.00
_cell.angle_beta   90.00
_cell.angle_gamma   90.00
#
_symmetry.space_group_name_H-M   'P 1'
#
loop_
_entity.id
_entity.type
_entity.pdbx_description
1 polymer ?
#
loop_
_entity_poly.entity_id
_entity_poly.type
_entity_poly.pdbx_seq_one_letter_code
_entity_poly.pdbx_strand_id
1 'polypeptide(L)'
;MLGPSTTEQWMQWKYQTPEHKTRQATKQELEKLLADRHSNSLASDEFTTVRRNLQTQGLEVDNDFIRETWYQVFRIHFFKKSLATAQHCKRGFYYYQKGFQDSELQCHDVVLFWRFQRMLQTTSNALRQQVMNNEARRLERIVKNILEDMSEDKAQLKTLITGKRVDLAEELKRVRQIQEKLEEFIQALNKEK
;
A
#
# COMPACT_ATOMS: atom_id res chain seq x y z
N MET A 1 11.09 -13.49 -7.00
CA MET A 1 11.92 -13.36 -8.22
C MET A 1 12.81 -14.58 -8.48
N LEU A 2 13.36 -15.26 -7.47
CA LEU A 2 14.20 -16.47 -7.65
C LEU A 2 13.43 -17.80 -7.65
N GLY A 3 12.10 -17.76 -7.70
CA GLY A 3 11.24 -18.95 -7.56
C GLY A 3 11.18 -19.51 -6.13
N PRO A 4 10.42 -20.61 -5.93
CA PRO A 4 10.30 -21.27 -4.64
C PRO A 4 11.62 -21.91 -4.21
N SER A 5 11.93 -21.82 -2.91
CA SER A 5 13.04 -22.53 -2.28
C SER A 5 12.81 -24.05 -2.26
N THR A 6 13.86 -24.84 -2.09
CA THR A 6 13.75 -26.32 -2.06
C THR A 6 12.78 -26.83 -0.99
N THR A 7 12.69 -26.12 0.14
CA THR A 7 11.73 -26.42 1.21
C THR A 7 10.29 -26.07 0.81
N GLU A 8 10.07 -24.94 0.15
CA GLU A 8 8.74 -24.56 -0.37
C GLU A 8 8.30 -25.46 -1.52
N GLN A 9 9.22 -25.91 -2.37
CA GLN A 9 8.91 -26.87 -3.44
C GLN A 9 8.36 -28.17 -2.85
N TRP A 10 8.95 -28.66 -1.76
CA TRP A 10 8.52 -29.89 -1.11
C TRP A 10 7.26 -29.71 -0.27
N MET A 11 7.16 -28.65 0.54
CA MET A 11 6.00 -28.44 1.42
C MET A 11 4.75 -27.95 0.67
N GLN A 12 4.93 -27.15 -0.38
CA GLN A 12 3.83 -26.49 -1.11
C GLN A 12 3.64 -27.03 -2.52
N TRP A 13 4.40 -28.06 -2.92
CA TRP A 13 4.32 -28.69 -4.25
C TRP A 13 4.45 -27.67 -5.40
N LYS A 14 5.28 -26.65 -5.21
CA LYS A 14 5.54 -25.61 -6.21
C LYS A 14 6.78 -25.99 -7.03
N TYR A 15 6.79 -25.60 -8.30
CA TYR A 15 7.92 -25.89 -9.20
C TYR A 15 8.63 -24.60 -9.61
N GLN A 16 9.92 -24.71 -9.92
CA GLN A 16 10.68 -23.61 -10.51
C GLN A 16 10.46 -23.57 -12.02
N THR A 17 10.12 -22.39 -12.53
CA THR A 17 10.10 -22.10 -13.97
C THR A 17 11.54 -22.06 -14.52
N PRO A 18 11.73 -22.24 -15.84
CA PRO A 18 13.05 -22.09 -16.46
C PRO A 18 13.68 -20.73 -16.18
N GLU A 19 12.89 -19.65 -16.18
CA GLU A 19 13.37 -18.31 -15.86
C GLU A 19 13.92 -18.21 -14.41
N HIS A 20 13.28 -18.89 -13.45
CA HIS A 20 13.77 -18.93 -12.07
C HIS A 20 15.14 -19.60 -11.97
N LYS A 21 15.36 -20.68 -12.73
CA LYS A 21 16.67 -21.36 -12.79
C LYS A 21 17.74 -20.45 -13.39
N THR A 22 17.43 -19.79 -14.50
CA THR A 22 18.35 -18.82 -15.13
C THR A 22 18.69 -17.70 -14.17
N ARG A 23 17.69 -17.08 -13.53
CA ARG A 23 17.92 -15.99 -12.57
C ARG A 23 18.71 -16.44 -11.33
N GLN A 24 18.51 -17.67 -10.87
CA GLN A 24 19.26 -18.25 -9.76
C GLN A 24 20.74 -18.46 -10.14
N ALA A 25 21.03 -18.99 -11.33
CA ALA A 25 22.40 -19.12 -11.83
C ALA A 25 23.08 -17.75 -11.99
N THR A 26 22.39 -16.78 -12.61
CA THR A 26 22.89 -15.40 -12.74
C THR A 26 23.17 -14.77 -11.38
N LYS A 27 22.26 -14.95 -10.41
CA LYS A 27 22.49 -14.49 -9.03
C LYS A 27 23.75 -15.11 -8.42
N GLN A 28 23.96 -16.41 -8.58
CA GLN A 28 25.13 -17.10 -8.00
C GLN A 28 26.44 -16.57 -8.58
N GLU A 29 26.50 -16.29 -9.88
CA GLU A 29 27.68 -15.65 -10.49
C GLU A 29 27.89 -14.23 -9.97
N LEU A 30 26.80 -13.45 -9.87
CA LEU A 30 26.86 -12.08 -9.36
C LEU A 30 27.23 -11.99 -7.87
N GLU A 31 26.82 -12.94 -7.04
CA GLU A 31 27.19 -12.98 -5.63
C GLU A 31 28.70 -13.14 -5.42
N LYS A 32 29.44 -13.71 -6.38
CA LYS A 32 30.91 -13.80 -6.32
C LYS A 32 31.57 -12.42 -6.42
N LEU A 33 30.96 -11.48 -7.15
CA LEU A 33 31.46 -10.10 -7.29
C LEU A 33 31.31 -9.29 -5.99
N LEU A 34 30.38 -9.69 -5.11
CA LEU A 34 30.14 -9.03 -3.83
C LEU A 34 31.17 -9.36 -2.74
N ALA A 35 32.14 -10.25 -3.02
CA ALA A 35 33.22 -10.55 -2.10
C ALA A 35 34.17 -9.34 -1.91
N ASP A 36 34.31 -8.50 -2.94
CA ASP A 36 35.07 -7.26 -2.88
C ASP A 36 34.17 -6.05 -2.53
N ARG A 37 34.75 -4.89 -2.19
CA ARG A 37 34.02 -3.62 -1.98
C ARG A 37 33.48 -3.07 -3.30
N HIS A 38 32.55 -3.81 -3.88
CA HIS A 38 32.00 -3.53 -5.19
C HIS A 38 31.00 -2.35 -5.16
N SER A 39 30.95 -1.60 -6.25
CA SER A 39 30.02 -0.48 -6.43
C SER A 39 28.58 -0.95 -6.72
N ASN A 40 27.61 -0.05 -6.78
CA ASN A 40 26.24 -0.41 -7.15
C ASN A 40 26.07 -0.74 -8.65
N SER A 41 27.07 -0.46 -9.48
CA SER A 41 27.02 -0.60 -10.93
C SER A 41 28.12 -1.54 -11.39
N LEU A 42 27.78 -2.44 -12.31
CA LEU A 42 28.74 -3.36 -12.92
C LEU A 42 29.53 -2.65 -14.02
N ALA A 43 30.82 -2.94 -14.09
CA ALA A 43 31.70 -2.54 -15.18
C ALA A 43 31.49 -3.42 -16.43
N SER A 44 31.95 -2.94 -17.59
CA SER A 44 31.69 -3.60 -18.89
C SER A 44 32.36 -4.97 -19.01
N ASP A 45 33.52 -5.13 -18.40
CA ASP A 45 34.28 -6.38 -18.27
C ASP A 45 33.56 -7.39 -17.36
N GLU A 46 32.94 -6.93 -16.27
CA GLU A 46 32.15 -7.77 -15.37
C GLU A 46 30.90 -8.31 -16.05
N PHE A 47 30.18 -7.48 -16.81
CA PHE A 47 29.08 -7.94 -17.66
C PHE A 47 29.54 -9.03 -18.63
N THR A 48 30.69 -8.83 -19.27
CA THR A 48 31.25 -9.79 -20.23
C THR A 48 31.62 -11.10 -19.55
N THR A 49 32.19 -11.03 -18.35
CA THR A 49 32.60 -12.19 -17.55
C THR A 49 31.39 -13.00 -17.09
N VAL A 50 30.39 -12.34 -16.49
CA VAL A 50 29.16 -13.00 -16.03
C VAL A 50 28.44 -13.66 -17.20
N ARG A 51 28.33 -12.99 -18.35
CA ARG A 51 27.70 -13.54 -19.55
C ARG A 51 28.44 -14.78 -20.07
N ARG A 52 29.78 -14.76 -20.15
CA ARG A 52 30.59 -15.92 -20.58
C ARG A 52 30.43 -17.11 -19.63
N ASN A 53 30.39 -16.85 -18.32
CA ASN A 53 30.19 -17.91 -17.32
C ASN A 53 28.82 -18.57 -17.47
N LEU A 54 27.77 -17.78 -17.70
CA LEU A 54 26.42 -18.29 -17.94
C LEU A 54 26.32 -19.08 -19.25
N GLN A 55 26.97 -18.61 -20.32
CA GLN A 55 27.05 -19.35 -21.58
C GLN A 55 27.72 -20.71 -21.43
N THR A 56 28.76 -20.81 -20.58
CA THR A 56 29.42 -22.09 -20.26
C THR A 56 28.47 -23.06 -19.54
N GLN A 57 27.46 -22.55 -18.84
CA GLN A 57 26.40 -23.33 -18.20
C GLN A 57 25.21 -23.63 -19.15
N GLY A 58 25.31 -23.25 -20.42
CA GLY A 58 24.24 -23.41 -21.42
C GLY A 58 23.11 -22.38 -21.29
N LEU A 59 23.35 -21.26 -20.59
CA LEU A 59 22.37 -20.21 -20.37
C LEU A 59 22.74 -18.95 -21.16
N GLU A 60 21.90 -18.57 -22.13
CA GLU A 60 22.04 -17.31 -22.85
C GLU A 60 21.18 -16.23 -22.19
N VAL A 61 21.84 -15.12 -21.82
CA VAL A 61 21.24 -14.04 -21.03
C VAL A 61 21.75 -12.69 -21.54
N ASP A 62 20.86 -11.72 -21.66
CA ASP A 62 21.20 -10.36 -22.09
C ASP A 62 21.73 -9.50 -20.93
N ASN A 63 22.47 -8.44 -21.25
CA ASN A 63 23.06 -7.51 -20.31
C ASN A 63 22.01 -6.80 -19.45
N ASP A 64 20.83 -6.51 -20.01
CA ASP A 64 19.73 -5.89 -19.24
C ASP A 64 19.20 -6.83 -18.16
N PHE A 65 19.08 -8.14 -18.44
CA PHE A 65 18.69 -9.13 -17.43
C PHE A 65 19.74 -9.27 -16.32
N ILE A 66 21.03 -9.24 -16.69
CA ILE A 66 22.14 -9.24 -15.72
C ILE A 66 22.07 -7.98 -14.85
N ARG A 67 21.83 -6.81 -15.44
CA ARG A 67 21.72 -5.53 -14.73
C ARG A 67 20.54 -5.52 -13.75
N GLU A 68 19.37 -5.97 -14.19
CA GLU A 68 18.19 -6.09 -13.33
C GLU A 68 18.43 -7.04 -12.15
N THR A 69 19.06 -8.18 -12.42
CA THR A 69 19.39 -9.17 -11.39
C THR A 69 20.43 -8.61 -10.41
N TRP A 70 21.45 -7.92 -10.92
CA TRP A 70 22.47 -7.26 -10.13
C TRP A 70 21.89 -6.21 -9.19
N TYR A 71 21.01 -5.35 -9.70
CA TYR A 71 20.36 -4.32 -8.90
C TYR A 71 19.70 -4.91 -7.64
N GLN A 72 19.00 -6.05 -7.79
CA GLN A 72 18.37 -6.72 -6.65
C GLN A 72 19.39 -7.39 -5.73
N VAL A 73 20.39 -8.08 -6.29
CA VAL A 73 21.44 -8.79 -5.53
C VAL A 73 22.26 -7.82 -4.69
N PHE A 74 22.76 -6.74 -5.31
CA PHE A 74 23.51 -5.69 -4.63
C PHE A 74 22.68 -5.01 -3.55
N ARG A 75 21.41 -4.69 -3.82
CA ARG A 75 20.52 -4.03 -2.84
C ARG A 75 20.31 -4.89 -1.60
N ILE A 76 20.11 -6.20 -1.76
CA ILE A 76 20.02 -7.13 -0.62
C ILE A 76 21.33 -7.16 0.17
N HIS A 77 22.47 -7.26 -0.51
CA HIS A 77 23.78 -7.25 0.13
C HIS A 77 24.02 -5.95 0.91
N PHE A 78 23.76 -4.81 0.28
CA PHE A 78 23.86 -3.48 0.90
C PHE A 78 23.03 -3.41 2.18
N PHE A 79 21.77 -3.81 2.15
CA PHE A 79 20.92 -3.78 3.35
C PHE A 79 21.41 -4.72 4.45
N LYS A 80 21.86 -5.93 4.12
CA LYS A 80 22.43 -6.86 5.10
C LYS A 80 23.65 -6.25 5.79
N LYS A 81 24.53 -5.64 5.00
CA LYS A 81 25.75 -4.97 5.49
C LYS A 81 25.40 -3.77 6.38
N SER A 82 24.56 -2.84 5.90
CA SER A 82 24.12 -1.68 6.68
C SER A 82 23.42 -2.08 7.97
N LEU A 83 22.61 -3.16 7.95
CA LEU A 83 21.95 -3.68 9.14
C LEU A 83 22.96 -4.22 10.16
N ALA A 84 23.98 -4.95 9.72
CA ALA A 84 25.06 -5.40 10.60
C ALA A 84 25.79 -4.20 11.22
N THR A 85 26.17 -3.19 10.44
CA THR A 85 26.79 -1.95 10.94
C THR A 85 25.90 -1.25 11.98
N ALA A 86 24.60 -1.09 11.69
CA ALA A 86 23.65 -0.47 12.61
C ALA A 86 23.50 -1.27 13.93
N GLN A 87 23.56 -2.60 13.87
CA GLN A 87 23.55 -3.44 15.08
C GLN A 87 24.82 -3.25 15.93
N HIS A 88 25.99 -3.09 15.29
CA HIS A 88 27.22 -2.74 16.01
C HIS A 88 27.10 -1.38 16.71
N CYS A 89 26.42 -0.41 16.09
CA CYS A 89 26.14 0.90 16.68
C CYS A 89 25.29 0.86 17.97
N LYS A 90 24.48 -0.17 18.19
CA LYS A 90 23.74 -0.35 19.45
C LYS A 90 24.68 -0.42 20.66
N ARG A 91 25.88 -0.99 20.49
CA ARG A 91 26.92 -1.04 21.54
C ARG A 91 27.69 0.27 21.67
N GLY A 92 27.66 1.13 20.65
CA GLY A 92 28.34 2.43 20.63
C GLY A 92 27.90 3.37 21.75
N PHE A 93 26.59 3.42 22.05
CA PHE A 93 26.06 4.27 23.12
C PHE A 93 26.68 3.94 24.49
N TYR A 94 26.92 2.64 24.75
CA TYR A 94 27.56 2.18 25.98
C TYR A 94 29.03 2.66 26.08
N TYR A 95 29.79 2.60 24.99
CA TYR A 95 31.18 3.07 24.97
C TYR A 95 31.28 4.60 25.09
N TYR A 96 30.36 5.32 24.44
CA TYR A 96 30.25 6.78 24.58
C TYR A 96 30.00 7.20 26.04
N GLN A 97 29.06 6.54 26.73
CA GLN A 97 28.77 6.83 28.15
C GLN A 97 29.97 6.58 29.08
N LYS A 98 30.89 5.69 28.69
CA LYS A 98 32.12 5.39 29.45
C LYS A 98 33.33 6.24 29.08
N GLY A 99 33.18 7.22 28.18
CA GLY A 99 34.25 8.15 27.82
C GLY A 99 35.26 7.59 26.80
N PHE A 100 34.96 6.47 26.14
CA PHE A 100 35.77 5.99 25.02
C PHE A 100 35.43 6.81 23.77
N GLN A 101 36.28 7.80 23.45
CA GLN A 101 36.12 8.68 22.28
C GLN A 101 36.75 8.12 20.99
N ASP A 102 37.66 7.13 21.09
CA ASP A 102 38.43 6.59 19.96
C ASP A 102 37.75 5.50 19.14
N SER A 103 36.47 5.21 19.39
CA SER A 103 35.73 4.33 18.47
C SER A 103 35.29 5.15 17.27
N GLU A 104 35.94 4.99 16.12
CA GLU A 104 35.49 5.41 14.78
C GLU A 104 34.17 4.72 14.37
N LEU A 105 33.17 4.73 15.24
CA LEU A 105 31.90 4.07 15.03
C LEU A 105 31.04 4.93 14.10
N GLN A 106 30.99 4.53 12.82
CA GLN A 106 30.20 5.21 11.80
C GLN A 106 28.73 4.75 11.86
N CYS A 107 27.88 5.52 12.54
CA CYS A 107 26.46 5.18 12.75
C CYS A 107 25.47 5.82 11.76
N HIS A 108 25.94 6.23 10.59
CA HIS A 108 25.10 6.81 9.54
C HIS A 108 23.98 5.86 9.06
N ASP A 109 24.23 4.54 9.08
CA ASP A 109 23.23 3.52 8.72
C ASP A 109 22.01 3.53 9.66
N VAL A 110 22.15 3.96 10.92
CA VAL A 110 21.01 4.11 11.85
C VAL A 110 20.03 5.17 11.35
N VAL A 111 20.56 6.30 10.86
CA VAL A 111 19.77 7.39 10.29
C VAL A 111 19.08 6.95 8.99
N LEU A 112 19.78 6.17 8.16
CA LEU A 112 19.22 5.57 6.95
C LEU A 112 17.99 4.71 7.28
N PHE A 113 18.08 3.79 8.24
CA PHE A 113 16.94 2.94 8.63
C PHE A 113 15.79 3.73 9.27
N TRP A 114 16.09 4.76 10.07
CA TRP A 114 15.06 5.65 10.62
C TRP A 114 14.28 6.38 9.50
N ARG A 115 14.99 6.88 8.47
CA ARG A 115 14.35 7.51 7.30
C ARG A 115 13.47 6.51 6.54
N PHE A 116 13.93 5.28 6.34
CA PHE A 116 13.13 4.25 5.70
C PHE A 116 11.88 3.89 6.50
N GLN A 117 12.00 3.72 7.81
CA GLN A 117 10.84 3.45 8.67
C GLN A 117 9.81 4.58 8.55
N ARG A 118 10.26 5.83 8.63
CA ARG A 118 9.37 7.00 8.50
C ARG A 118 8.69 7.05 7.13
N MET A 119 9.45 6.82 6.05
CA MET A 119 8.90 6.76 4.70
C MET A 119 7.82 5.69 4.59
N LEU A 120 8.11 4.46 5.05
CA LEU A 120 7.17 3.34 5.02
C LEU A 120 5.89 3.63 5.81
N GLN A 121 6.01 4.25 6.98
CA GLN A 121 4.87 4.65 7.80
C GLN A 121 4.00 5.70 7.10
N THR A 122 4.61 6.72 6.50
CA THR A 122 3.90 7.75 5.73
C THR A 122 3.20 7.15 4.51
N THR A 123 3.89 6.29 3.74
CA THR A 123 3.29 5.64 2.56
C THR A 123 2.14 4.70 2.93
N SER A 124 2.27 3.95 4.03
CA SER A 124 1.21 3.07 4.52
C SER A 124 -0.05 3.86 4.92
N ASN A 125 0.14 4.98 5.63
CA ASN A 125 -0.96 5.86 6.00
C ASN A 125 -1.64 6.48 4.77
N ALA A 126 -0.85 6.94 3.79
CA ALA A 126 -1.38 7.48 2.54
C ALA A 126 -2.17 6.42 1.76
N LEU A 127 -1.64 5.19 1.65
CA LEU A 127 -2.32 4.08 0.97
C LEU A 127 -3.63 3.71 1.68
N ARG A 128 -3.62 3.65 3.01
CA ARG A 128 -4.84 3.40 3.81
C ARG A 128 -5.90 4.46 3.56
N GLN A 129 -5.50 5.74 3.55
CA GLN A 129 -6.42 6.85 3.23
C GLN A 129 -6.94 6.76 1.80
N GLN A 130 -6.07 6.43 0.84
CA GLN A 130 -6.47 6.26 -0.55
C GLN A 130 -7.50 5.15 -0.71
N VAL A 131 -7.25 3.97 -0.13
CA VAL A 131 -8.18 2.83 -0.18
C VAL A 131 -9.50 3.18 0.50
N MET A 132 -9.45 3.75 1.71
CA MET A 132 -10.66 4.14 2.44
C MET A 132 -11.49 5.14 1.64
N ASN A 133 -10.87 6.18 1.10
CA ASN A 133 -11.58 7.21 0.32
C ASN A 133 -12.17 6.63 -0.97
N ASN A 134 -11.46 5.72 -1.64
CA ASN A 134 -11.95 5.12 -2.88
C ASN A 134 -13.13 4.19 -2.63
N GLU A 135 -13.04 3.33 -1.61
CA GLU A 135 -14.13 2.43 -1.22
C GLU A 135 -15.33 3.20 -0.65
N ALA A 136 -15.11 4.27 0.12
CA ALA A 136 -16.20 5.13 0.61
C ALA A 136 -16.99 5.75 -0.56
N ARG A 137 -16.31 6.34 -1.54
CA ARG A 137 -16.97 6.90 -2.75
C ARG A 137 -17.62 5.83 -3.62
N ARG A 138 -17.09 4.60 -3.63
CA ARG A 138 -17.71 3.48 -4.33
C ARG A 138 -19.00 3.05 -3.64
N LEU A 139 -18.97 2.89 -2.32
CA LEU A 139 -20.14 2.57 -1.52
C LEU A 139 -21.22 3.64 -1.66
N GLU A 140 -20.85 4.92 -1.58
CA GLU A 140 -21.76 6.05 -1.74
C GLU A 140 -22.49 6.01 -3.09
N ARG A 141 -21.77 5.73 -4.19
CA ARG A 141 -22.39 5.56 -5.51
C ARG A 141 -23.34 4.38 -5.57
N ILE A 142 -22.97 3.24 -4.97
CA ILE A 142 -23.83 2.04 -4.95
C ILE A 142 -25.11 2.34 -4.17
N VAL A 143 -25.00 2.93 -2.97
CA VAL A 143 -26.17 3.31 -2.16
C VAL A 143 -27.04 4.29 -2.91
N LYS A 144 -26.45 5.30 -3.57
CA LYS A 144 -27.19 6.27 -4.36
C LYS A 144 -27.97 5.61 -5.50
N ASN A 145 -27.33 4.74 -6.27
CA ASN A 145 -27.99 4.03 -7.38
C ASN A 145 -29.15 3.16 -6.87
N ILE A 146 -28.95 2.41 -5.76
CA ILE A 146 -30.02 1.60 -5.17
C ILE A 146 -31.19 2.48 -4.72
N LEU A 147 -30.92 3.64 -4.11
CA LEU A 147 -31.97 4.57 -3.71
C LEU A 147 -32.68 5.19 -4.93
N GLU A 148 -31.96 5.47 -6.01
CA GLU A 148 -32.53 5.94 -7.27
C GLU A 148 -33.47 4.87 -7.86
N ASP A 149 -33.02 3.61 -7.97
CA ASP A 149 -33.84 2.48 -8.43
C ASP A 149 -35.10 2.29 -7.58
N MET A 150 -34.97 2.39 -6.25
CA MET A 150 -36.11 2.32 -5.32
C MET A 150 -37.05 3.52 -5.43
N SER A 151 -36.55 4.68 -5.84
CA SER A 151 -37.37 5.89 -6.02
C SER A 151 -38.23 5.84 -7.29
N GLU A 152 -37.82 5.07 -8.29
CA GLU A 152 -38.60 4.87 -9.53
C GLU A 152 -39.91 4.13 -9.26
N ASP A 153 -39.92 3.17 -8.31
CA ASP A 153 -41.13 2.51 -7.85
C ASP A 153 -41.88 3.36 -6.80
N LYS A 154 -42.77 4.22 -7.30
CA LYS A 154 -43.63 5.08 -6.47
C LYS A 154 -44.48 4.29 -5.46
N ALA A 155 -44.80 3.02 -5.71
CA ALA A 155 -45.58 2.21 -4.77
C ALA A 155 -44.71 1.76 -3.58
N GLN A 156 -43.50 1.26 -3.85
CA GLN A 156 -42.53 0.95 -2.80
C GLN A 156 -42.11 2.20 -2.02
N LEU A 157 -41.84 3.30 -2.72
CA LEU A 157 -41.49 4.58 -2.10
C LEU A 157 -42.58 5.05 -1.13
N LYS A 158 -43.86 4.94 -1.51
CA LYS A 158 -44.99 5.26 -0.64
C LYS A 158 -44.97 4.40 0.60
N THR A 159 -44.78 3.08 0.48
CA THR A 159 -44.71 2.18 1.66
C THR A 159 -43.52 2.44 2.58
N LEU A 160 -42.37 2.89 2.04
CA LEU A 160 -41.16 3.17 2.82
C LEU A 160 -41.21 4.52 3.53
N ILE A 161 -41.93 5.50 2.98
CA ILE A 161 -42.07 6.85 3.54
C ILE A 161 -43.34 6.97 4.41
N THR A 162 -44.33 6.10 4.25
CA THR A 162 -45.50 6.06 5.14
C THR A 162 -45.15 5.48 6.50
N GLY A 163 -45.69 6.08 7.56
CA GLY A 163 -45.58 5.58 8.92
C GLY A 163 -46.27 6.51 9.89
N LYS A 164 -46.56 6.03 11.11
CA LYS A 164 -47.38 6.75 12.10
C LYS A 164 -46.97 8.21 12.33
N ARG A 165 -45.67 8.52 12.29
CA ARG A 165 -45.15 9.89 12.46
C ARG A 165 -45.42 10.79 11.26
N VAL A 166 -45.38 10.25 10.05
CA VAL A 166 -45.65 10.98 8.80
C VAL A 166 -47.15 11.24 8.68
N ASP A 167 -47.97 10.24 9.02
CA ASP A 167 -49.43 10.36 9.03
C ASP A 167 -49.88 11.44 10.02
N LEU A 168 -49.35 11.42 11.25
CA LEU A 168 -49.59 12.46 12.26
C LEU A 168 -49.16 13.85 11.78
N ALA A 169 -48.03 13.96 11.07
CA ALA A 169 -47.55 15.23 10.54
C ALA A 169 -48.46 15.75 9.40
N GLU A 170 -48.97 14.87 8.54
CA GLU A 170 -49.95 15.24 7.51
C GLU A 170 -51.29 15.68 8.10
N GLU A 171 -51.78 14.98 9.13
CA GLU A 171 -52.98 15.36 9.86
C GLU A 171 -52.82 16.73 10.53
N LEU A 172 -51.72 16.96 11.23
CA LEU A 172 -51.41 18.27 11.84
C LEU A 172 -51.37 19.39 10.80
N LYS A 173 -50.80 19.13 9.61
CA LYS A 173 -50.77 20.12 8.52
C LYS A 173 -52.18 20.43 7.99
N ARG A 174 -53.03 19.40 7.84
CA ARG A 174 -54.44 19.58 7.45
C ARG A 174 -55.21 20.40 8.48
N VAL A 175 -55.03 20.10 9.77
CA VAL A 175 -55.66 20.85 10.85
C VAL A 175 -55.23 22.32 10.84
N ARG A 176 -53.94 22.60 10.66
CA ARG A 176 -53.42 23.98 10.59
C ARG A 176 -54.00 24.75 9.40
N GLN A 177 -54.12 24.13 8.22
CA GLN A 177 -54.76 24.76 7.06
C GLN A 177 -56.25 25.09 7.31
N ILE A 178 -56.97 24.23 8.02
CA ILE A 178 -58.37 24.49 8.38
C ILE A 178 -58.46 25.67 9.35
N GLN A 179 -57.56 25.74 10.34
CA GLN A 179 -57.50 26.88 11.26
C GLN A 179 -57.22 28.19 10.54
N GLU A 180 -56.24 28.24 9.62
CA GLU A 180 -55.95 29.42 8.82
C GLU A 180 -57.19 29.88 8.01
N LYS A 181 -57.90 28.93 7.38
CA LYS A 181 -59.12 29.25 6.62
C LYS A 181 -60.27 29.74 7.51
N LEU A 182 -60.39 29.22 8.72
CA LEU A 182 -61.37 29.68 9.70
C LEU A 182 -61.04 31.07 10.22
N GLU A 183 -59.77 31.38 10.47
CA GLU A 183 -59.32 32.72 10.85
C GLU A 183 -59.58 33.74 9.75
N GLU A 184 -59.29 33.39 8.49
CA GLU A 184 -59.64 34.20 7.31
C GLU A 184 -61.15 34.48 7.25
N PHE A 185 -61.98 33.47 7.51
CA PHE A 185 -63.44 33.60 7.50
C PHE A 185 -63.96 34.47 8.66
N ILE A 186 -63.43 34.30 9.88
CA ILE A 186 -63.77 35.14 11.04
C ILE A 186 -63.39 36.59 10.79
N GLN A 187 -62.22 36.84 10.19
CA GLN A 187 -61.80 38.19 9.81
C GLN A 187 -62.71 38.81 8.75
N ALA A 188 -63.19 38.02 7.78
CA ALA A 188 -64.16 38.50 6.79
C ALA A 188 -65.51 38.84 7.45
N LEU A 189 -66.03 37.98 8.33
CA LEU A 189 -67.28 38.22 9.05
C LEU A 189 -67.22 39.46 9.98
N ASN A 190 -66.09 39.69 10.64
CA ASN A 190 -65.91 40.88 11.49
C ASN A 190 -65.77 42.18 10.69
N LYS A 191 -65.48 42.12 9.38
CA LYS A 191 -65.47 43.29 8.49
C LYS A 191 -66.86 43.62 7.92
N GLU A 192 -67.81 42.69 8.00
CA GLU A 192 -69.20 42.87 7.54
C GLU A 192 -70.16 43.36 8.64
N LYS A 193 -69.68 43.49 9.89
CA LYS A 193 -70.38 44.20 10.98
C LYS A 193 -69.87 45.62 11.12
#